data_AF-A0A372MHV4-F1
#
_entry.id   AF-A0A372MHV4-F1
#
_cell.length_a   1.000
_cell.length_b   1.000
_cell.length_c   1.000
_cell.angle_alpha   90.00
_cell.angle_beta   90.00
_cell.angle_gamma   90.00
#
_symmetry.space_group_name_H-M   'P 1'
#
loop_
_entity.id
_entity.type
_entity.pdbx_description
1 polymer ?
#
loop_
_entity_poly.entity_id
_entity_poly.type
_entity_poly.pdbx_seq_one_letter_code
_entity_poly.pdbx_strand_id
1 'polypeptide(L)'
;MHAARTISLCTKDCVCLFVCPTGATDTENGQIDFTKCLDGCRLCVDACPSHAIYLVPATYPVPQEKSEAVRKSLLALANSKADQERLARSLAEASDDPVFRQLMDAVATSNHILAEDCYREAGYILPQSEVVRSWLRSLLSEHEKDEDFPSDAVTTLLEKL
;
A
#
# COMPACT_ATOMS: atom_id res chain seq x y z
N MET A 1 15.48 10.11 11.27
CA MET A 1 15.74 9.68 9.89
C MET A 1 16.88 8.69 9.90
N HIS A 2 16.64 7.48 9.42
CA HIS A 2 17.69 6.46 9.27
C HIS A 2 18.00 6.26 7.80
N ALA A 3 19.19 5.75 7.49
CA ALA A 3 19.48 5.31 6.14
C ALA A 3 18.85 3.93 5.91
N ALA A 4 18.28 3.68 4.73
CA ALA A 4 17.83 2.36 4.28
C ALA A 4 18.48 1.99 2.94
N ARG A 5 18.53 0.68 2.62
CA ARG A 5 19.19 0.17 1.42
C ARG A 5 18.22 -0.60 0.52
N THR A 6 18.09 -0.16 -0.72
CA THR A 6 17.45 -0.95 -1.79
C THR A 6 18.46 -1.96 -2.32
N ILE A 7 18.37 -3.21 -1.88
CA ILE A 7 19.34 -4.27 -2.22
C ILE A 7 19.47 -4.47 -3.73
N SER A 8 18.37 -4.37 -4.48
CA SER A 8 18.38 -4.55 -5.93
C SER A 8 19.18 -3.49 -6.70
N LEU A 9 19.47 -2.34 -6.08
CA LEU A 9 20.31 -1.29 -6.66
C LEU A 9 21.78 -1.39 -6.21
N CYS A 10 22.08 -2.22 -5.21
CA CYS A 10 23.42 -2.26 -4.61
C CYS A 10 24.44 -2.99 -5.50
N THR A 11 25.46 -2.27 -5.93
CA THR A 11 26.58 -2.76 -6.77
C THR A 11 27.74 -3.40 -6.01
N LYS A 12 27.67 -3.47 -4.67
CA LYS A 12 28.69 -4.09 -3.79
C LYS A 12 30.08 -3.45 -3.83
N ASP A 13 30.17 -2.16 -4.17
CA ASP A 13 31.42 -1.37 -3.97
C ASP A 13 31.78 -1.19 -2.49
N CYS A 14 30.81 -1.43 -1.59
CA CYS A 14 30.97 -1.48 -0.13
C CYS A 14 31.57 -0.22 0.53
N VAL A 15 31.67 0.91 -0.18
CA VAL A 15 32.13 2.21 0.35
C VAL A 15 31.38 2.62 1.61
N CYS A 16 30.08 2.31 1.68
CA CYS A 16 29.23 2.59 2.84
C CYS A 16 29.76 2.01 4.16
N LEU A 17 30.47 0.87 4.13
CA LEU A 17 31.06 0.24 5.31
C LEU A 17 32.17 1.10 5.93
N PHE A 18 32.95 1.76 5.09
CA PHE A 18 34.11 2.54 5.53
C PHE A 18 33.73 3.95 6.01
N VAL A 19 32.62 4.50 5.52
CA VAL A 19 32.17 5.85 5.89
C VAL A 19 31.17 5.87 7.05
N CYS A 20 30.62 4.72 7.45
CA CYS A 20 29.64 4.65 8.53
C CYS A 20 30.34 4.70 9.90
N PRO A 21 30.15 5.76 10.71
CA PRO A 21 30.89 5.91 11.97
C PRO A 21 30.44 4.94 13.07
N THR A 22 29.26 4.33 12.93
CA THR A 22 28.67 3.43 13.93
C THR A 22 28.63 1.97 13.48
N GLY A 23 29.07 1.68 12.26
CA GLY A 23 28.94 0.34 11.67
C GLY A 23 27.50 -0.06 11.35
N ALA A 24 26.54 0.88 11.30
CA ALA A 24 25.13 0.59 10.97
C ALA A 24 24.94 -0.05 9.58
N THR A 25 25.88 0.16 8.65
CA THR A 25 25.82 -0.41 7.29
C THR A 25 26.37 -1.82 7.17
N ASP A 26 27.01 -2.31 8.23
CA ASP A 26 27.73 -3.59 8.29
C ASP A 26 26.81 -4.68 8.88
N THR A 27 26.07 -5.34 7.99
CA THR A 27 25.09 -6.37 8.34
C THR A 27 25.12 -7.50 7.31
N GLU A 28 24.89 -8.72 7.78
CA GLU A 28 24.85 -9.92 6.94
C GLU A 28 23.62 -9.99 6.02
N ASN A 29 22.51 -9.37 6.44
CA ASN A 29 21.27 -9.33 5.67
C ASN A 29 21.25 -8.22 4.59
N GLY A 30 22.32 -7.42 4.51
CA GLY A 30 22.44 -6.33 3.57
C GLY A 30 21.53 -5.13 3.85
N GLN A 31 20.86 -5.07 5.01
CA GLN A 31 20.01 -3.95 5.43
C GLN A 31 20.71 -3.07 6.46
N ILE A 32 20.37 -1.79 6.54
CA ILE A 32 21.00 -0.90 7.52
C ILE A 32 20.40 -1.14 8.90
N ASP A 33 21.25 -1.31 9.91
CA ASP A 33 20.85 -1.44 11.30
C ASP A 33 20.38 -0.08 11.85
N PHE A 34 19.07 0.10 11.94
CA PHE A 34 18.47 1.36 12.41
C PHE A 34 18.81 1.66 13.87
N THR A 35 19.11 0.64 14.70
CA THR A 35 19.44 0.84 16.12
C THR A 35 20.80 1.51 16.31
N LYS A 36 21.69 1.38 15.32
CA LYS A 36 23.03 2.00 15.30
C LYS A 36 23.09 3.22 14.40
N CYS A 37 22.09 3.46 13.57
CA CYS A 37 22.11 4.54 12.58
C CYS A 37 21.93 5.90 13.25
N LEU A 38 22.86 6.82 13.01
CA LEU A 38 22.76 8.18 13.53
C LEU A 38 21.69 8.98 12.78
N ASP A 39 20.87 9.71 13.52
CA ASP A 39 19.79 10.53 12.96
C ASP A 39 20.32 11.55 11.93
N GLY A 40 19.90 11.39 10.67
CA GLY A 40 20.21 12.34 9.60
C GLY A 40 21.67 12.42 9.15
N CYS A 41 22.55 11.52 9.60
CA CYS A 41 24.00 11.59 9.32
C CYS A 41 24.37 11.56 7.83
N ARG A 42 23.65 10.78 7.01
CA ARG A 42 23.72 10.77 5.52
C ARG A 42 25.05 10.37 4.87
N LEU A 43 26.13 10.14 5.60
CA LEU A 43 27.45 9.80 5.02
C LEU A 43 27.40 8.61 4.05
N CYS A 44 26.71 7.51 4.40
CA CYS A 44 26.58 6.35 3.53
C CYS A 44 25.68 6.58 2.31
N VAL A 45 24.74 7.52 2.39
CA VAL A 45 23.88 7.94 1.27
C VAL A 45 24.72 8.67 0.24
N ASP A 46 25.52 9.64 0.69
CA ASP A 46 26.38 10.44 -0.19
C ASP A 46 27.52 9.63 -0.80
N ALA A 47 28.02 8.63 -0.09
CA ALA A 47 29.13 7.79 -0.57
C ALA A 47 28.70 6.65 -1.50
N CYS A 48 27.41 6.32 -1.63
CA CYS A 48 26.97 5.16 -2.39
C CYS A 48 26.97 5.45 -3.90
N PRO A 49 27.88 4.85 -4.70
CA PRO A 49 27.98 5.19 -6.13
C PRO A 49 26.73 4.76 -6.93
N SER A 50 26.10 3.66 -6.53
CA SER A 50 24.87 3.16 -7.14
C SER A 50 23.58 3.82 -6.63
N HIS A 51 23.69 4.78 -5.69
CA HIS A 51 22.53 5.45 -5.10
C HIS A 51 21.52 4.46 -4.49
N ALA A 52 22.01 3.31 -4.03
CA ALA A 52 21.20 2.26 -3.43
C ALA A 52 20.74 2.60 -2.00
N ILE A 53 21.33 3.63 -1.37
CA ILE A 53 21.07 4.03 0.01
C ILE A 53 20.40 5.40 0.02
N TYR A 54 19.35 5.56 0.81
CA TYR A 54 18.58 6.80 0.95
C TYR A 54 18.19 7.02 2.41
N LEU A 55 17.86 8.27 2.78
CA LEU A 55 17.31 8.56 4.11
C LEU A 55 15.80 8.34 4.12
N VAL A 56 15.32 7.71 5.18
CA VAL A 56 13.92 7.50 5.46
C VAL A 56 13.54 8.20 6.77
N PRO A 57 12.41 8.93 6.81
CA PRO A 57 11.81 9.42 8.05
C PRO A 57 11.56 8.29 9.03
N ALA A 58 11.84 8.54 10.32
CA ALA A 58 11.43 7.61 11.38
C ALA A 58 9.93 7.67 11.64
N THR A 59 9.31 8.82 11.32
CA THR A 59 7.89 9.07 11.43
C THR A 59 7.40 9.69 10.12
N TYR A 60 6.28 9.19 9.61
CA TYR A 60 5.58 9.78 8.47
C TYR A 60 4.45 10.68 8.96
N PRO A 61 4.08 11.72 8.22
CA PRO A 61 2.90 12.51 8.55
C PRO A 61 1.66 11.61 8.53
N VAL A 62 0.76 11.86 9.48
CA VAL A 62 -0.55 11.20 9.49
C VAL A 62 -1.31 11.64 8.23
N PRO A 63 -1.99 10.71 7.52
CA PRO A 63 -2.84 11.07 6.40
C PRO A 63 -3.87 12.15 6.82
N GLN A 64 -4.08 13.15 5.97
CA GLN A 64 -5.08 14.18 6.24
C GLN A 64 -6.47 13.56 6.26
N GLU A 65 -7.27 13.91 7.28
CA GLU A 65 -8.66 13.48 7.36
C GLU A 65 -9.48 14.11 6.23
N LYS A 66 -10.27 13.28 5.54
CA LYS A 66 -11.24 13.75 4.55
C LYS A 66 -12.54 14.07 5.24
N SER A 67 -13.16 15.19 4.87
CA SER A 67 -14.51 15.50 5.34
C SER A 67 -15.51 14.43 4.88
N GLU A 68 -16.59 14.26 5.63
CA GLU A 68 -17.62 13.27 5.30
C GLU A 68 -18.24 13.51 3.91
N ALA A 69 -18.38 14.78 3.51
CA ALA A 69 -18.84 15.14 2.17
C ALA A 69 -17.92 14.63 1.06
N VAL A 70 -16.60 14.73 1.25
CA VAL A 70 -15.60 14.20 0.31
C VAL A 70 -15.64 12.68 0.28
N ARG A 71 -15.67 12.02 1.45
CA ARG A 71 -15.77 10.55 1.55
C ARG A 71 -16.99 10.03 0.82
N LYS A 72 -18.17 10.62 1.07
CA LYS A 72 -19.42 10.24 0.40
C LYS A 72 -19.34 10.40 -1.12
N SER A 73 -18.72 11.47 -1.60
CA SER A 73 -18.54 11.72 -3.03
C SER A 73 -17.61 10.70 -3.68
N LEU A 74 -16.50 10.35 -3.00
CA LEU A 74 -15.56 9.32 -3.45
C LEU A 74 -16.20 7.94 -3.51
N LEU A 75 -16.97 7.56 -2.48
CA LEU A 75 -17.68 6.27 -2.45
C LEU A 75 -18.77 6.20 -3.53
N ALA A 76 -19.52 7.29 -3.75
CA ALA A 76 -20.49 7.35 -4.83
C ALA A 76 -19.83 7.20 -6.21
N LEU A 77 -18.68 7.85 -6.42
CA LEU A 77 -17.90 7.69 -7.64
C LEU A 77 -17.39 6.25 -7.80
N ALA A 78 -16.82 5.66 -6.74
CA ALA A 78 -16.32 4.29 -6.74
C ALA A 78 -17.42 3.28 -7.12
N ASN A 79 -18.62 3.42 -6.57
CA ASN A 79 -19.78 2.61 -6.94
C ASN A 79 -20.13 2.76 -8.43
N SER A 80 -20.17 3.99 -8.93
CA SER A 80 -20.40 4.23 -10.36
C SER A 80 -19.30 3.60 -11.24
N LYS A 81 -18.05 3.52 -10.77
CA LYS A 81 -16.96 2.87 -11.50
C LYS A 81 -17.10 1.36 -11.49
N ALA A 82 -17.46 0.76 -10.35
CA ALA A 82 -17.76 -0.67 -10.27
C ALA A 82 -18.92 -1.08 -11.19
N ASP A 83 -19.98 -0.27 -11.28
CA ASP A 83 -21.09 -0.51 -12.20
C ASP A 83 -20.66 -0.45 -13.66
N GLN A 84 -19.85 0.54 -14.04
CA GLN A 84 -19.32 0.68 -15.40
C GLN A 84 -18.32 -0.41 -15.74
N GLU A 85 -17.48 -0.84 -14.79
CA GLU A 85 -16.59 -2.00 -14.95
C GLU A 85 -17.40 -3.26 -15.27
N ARG A 86 -18.41 -3.56 -14.45
CA ARG A 86 -19.28 -4.73 -14.67
C ARG A 86 -19.94 -4.69 -16.04
N LEU A 87 -20.51 -3.54 -16.43
CA LEU A 87 -21.13 -3.38 -17.74
C LEU A 87 -20.11 -3.58 -18.87
N ALA A 88 -18.92 -2.99 -18.76
CA ALA A 88 -17.87 -3.13 -19.76
C ALA A 88 -17.44 -4.60 -19.92
N ARG A 89 -17.27 -5.34 -18.82
CA ARG A 89 -16.98 -6.79 -18.87
C ARG A 89 -18.08 -7.56 -19.59
N SER A 90 -19.34 -7.32 -19.24
CA SER A 90 -20.47 -7.98 -19.92
C SER A 90 -20.56 -7.64 -21.41
N LEU A 91 -20.24 -6.41 -21.81
CA LEU A 91 -20.20 -6.00 -23.22
C LEU A 91 -19.03 -6.65 -23.97
N ALA A 92 -17.87 -6.79 -23.34
CA ALA A 92 -16.73 -7.52 -23.91
C ALA A 92 -17.08 -9.00 -24.12
N GLU A 93 -17.73 -9.64 -23.14
CA GLU A 93 -18.13 -11.04 -23.22
C GLU A 93 -19.17 -11.31 -24.31
N ALA A 94 -20.11 -10.37 -24.54
CA ALA A 94 -21.20 -10.53 -25.49
C ALA A 94 -20.85 -10.16 -26.94
N SER A 95 -19.67 -9.59 -27.22
CA SER A 95 -19.31 -9.07 -28.53
C SER A 95 -18.35 -9.97 -29.30
N ASP A 96 -18.67 -10.26 -30.56
CA ASP A 96 -17.76 -10.97 -31.48
C ASP A 96 -16.69 -10.05 -32.12
N ASP A 97 -16.87 -8.72 -32.06
CA ASP A 97 -15.88 -7.77 -32.60
C ASP A 97 -14.63 -7.69 -31.71
N PRO A 98 -13.45 -8.11 -32.20
CA PRO A 98 -12.21 -8.11 -31.41
C PRO A 98 -11.75 -6.71 -31.00
N VAL A 99 -11.99 -5.68 -31.80
CA VAL A 99 -11.59 -4.29 -31.47
C VAL A 99 -12.49 -3.74 -30.38
N PHE A 100 -13.80 -4.00 -30.48
CA PHE A 100 -14.74 -3.61 -29.45
C PHE A 100 -14.46 -4.32 -28.11
N ARG A 101 -14.16 -5.61 -28.13
CA ARG A 101 -13.75 -6.35 -26.92
C ARG A 101 -12.53 -5.73 -26.26
N GLN A 102 -11.48 -5.47 -27.03
CA GLN A 102 -10.27 -4.84 -26.51
C GLN A 102 -10.56 -3.48 -25.87
N LEU A 103 -11.44 -2.68 -26.48
CA LEU A 103 -11.86 -1.40 -25.91
C LEU A 103 -12.59 -1.59 -24.58
N MET A 104 -13.54 -2.52 -24.51
CA MET A 104 -14.31 -2.79 -23.29
C MET A 104 -13.43 -3.33 -22.15
N ASP A 105 -12.46 -4.20 -22.45
CA ASP A 105 -11.47 -4.67 -21.45
C ASP A 105 -10.61 -3.54 -20.90
N ALA A 106 -10.20 -2.60 -21.76
CA ALA A 106 -9.48 -1.41 -21.34
C ALA A 106 -10.34 -0.49 -20.46
N VAL A 107 -11.62 -0.30 -20.79
CA VAL A 107 -12.58 0.46 -19.99
C VAL A 107 -12.80 -0.21 -18.63
N ALA A 108 -12.97 -1.53 -18.59
CA ALA A 108 -13.12 -2.28 -17.34
C ALA A 108 -11.90 -2.09 -16.44
N THR A 109 -10.69 -2.26 -16.99
CA THR A 109 -9.43 -2.08 -16.26
C THR A 109 -9.27 -0.64 -15.76
N SER A 110 -9.61 0.35 -16.57
CA SER A 110 -9.54 1.76 -16.18
C SER A 110 -10.50 2.09 -15.04
N ASN A 111 -11.75 1.61 -15.12
CA ASN A 111 -12.74 1.81 -14.06
C ASN A 111 -12.33 1.10 -12.76
N HIS A 112 -11.73 -0.08 -12.84
CA HIS A 112 -11.19 -0.82 -11.70
C HIS A 112 -10.17 0.02 -10.93
N ILE A 113 -9.13 0.52 -11.62
CA ILE A 113 -8.06 1.34 -11.04
C ILE A 113 -8.65 2.61 -10.39
N LEU A 114 -9.58 3.29 -11.08
CA LEU A 114 -10.23 4.48 -10.55
C LEU A 114 -11.09 4.20 -9.31
N ALA A 115 -11.76 3.06 -9.26
CA ALA A 115 -12.51 2.64 -8.08
C ALA A 115 -11.57 2.39 -6.89
N GLU A 116 -10.47 1.67 -7.10
CA GLU A 116 -9.43 1.44 -6.08
C GLU A 116 -8.85 2.76 -5.55
N ASP A 117 -8.53 3.71 -6.43
CA ASP A 117 -8.07 5.05 -6.03
C ASP A 117 -9.11 5.76 -5.14
N CYS A 118 -10.38 5.73 -5.54
CA CYS A 118 -11.45 6.35 -4.75
C CYS A 118 -11.61 5.70 -3.37
N TYR A 119 -11.57 4.36 -3.29
CA TYR A 119 -11.66 3.64 -2.02
C TYR A 119 -10.45 3.90 -1.12
N ARG A 120 -9.24 3.93 -1.68
CA ARG A 120 -8.01 4.28 -0.97
C ARG A 120 -8.10 5.69 -0.38
N GLU A 121 -8.52 6.66 -1.18
CA GLU A 121 -8.64 8.05 -0.72
C GLU A 121 -9.79 8.27 0.27
N ALA A 122 -10.86 7.47 0.17
CA ALA A 122 -11.96 7.45 1.14
C ALA A 122 -11.59 6.76 2.48
N GLY A 123 -10.44 6.09 2.54
CA GLY A 123 -9.89 5.45 3.74
C GLY A 123 -10.15 3.95 3.88
N TYR A 124 -10.63 3.26 2.84
CA TYR A 124 -11.09 1.86 2.93
C TYR A 124 -10.08 0.78 2.49
N ILE A 125 -8.99 1.14 1.80
CA ILE A 125 -8.06 0.13 1.23
C ILE A 125 -6.77 -0.08 2.03
N LEU A 126 -6.45 0.76 3.02
CA LEU A 126 -5.28 0.51 3.87
C LEU A 126 -5.65 -0.55 4.92
N PRO A 127 -5.11 -1.78 4.85
CA PRO A 127 -5.54 -2.85 5.75
C PRO A 127 -5.31 -2.48 7.22
N GLN A 128 -4.23 -1.74 7.51
CA GLN A 128 -3.89 -1.31 8.87
C GLN A 128 -4.64 -0.05 9.33
N SER A 129 -5.53 0.52 8.50
CA SER A 129 -6.26 1.74 8.88
C SER A 129 -7.31 1.46 9.95
N GLU A 130 -7.61 2.49 10.75
CA GLU A 130 -8.65 2.38 11.77
C GLU A 130 -10.04 2.16 11.15
N VAL A 131 -10.29 2.62 9.92
CA VAL A 131 -11.54 2.36 9.20
C VAL A 131 -11.73 0.86 8.97
N VAL A 132 -10.69 0.16 8.48
CA VAL A 132 -10.73 -1.28 8.28
C VAL A 132 -10.86 -2.02 9.61
N ARG A 133 -10.10 -1.62 10.65
CA ARG A 133 -10.21 -2.20 11.99
C ARG A 133 -11.61 -2.05 12.58
N SER A 134 -12.21 -0.86 12.46
CA SER A 134 -13.56 -0.60 12.95
C SER A 134 -14.61 -1.41 12.20
N TRP A 135 -14.46 -1.57 10.89
CA TRP A 135 -15.36 -2.38 10.07
C TRP A 135 -15.24 -3.88 10.42
N LEU A 136 -14.02 -4.41 10.56
CA LEU A 136 -13.82 -5.81 10.97
C LEU A 136 -14.43 -6.09 12.36
N ARG A 137 -14.31 -5.15 13.30
CA ARG A 137 -14.98 -5.26 14.61
C ARG A 137 -16.51 -5.23 14.49
N SER A 138 -17.06 -4.41 13.57
CA SER A 138 -18.51 -4.37 13.37
C SER A 138 -19.03 -5.68 12.77
N LEU A 139 -18.28 -6.31 11.85
CA LEU A 139 -18.64 -7.62 11.31
C LEU A 139 -18.71 -8.69 12.41
N LEU A 140 -17.75 -8.71 13.35
CA LEU A 140 -17.79 -9.63 14.50
C LEU A 140 -19.05 -9.43 15.36
N SER A 141 -19.47 -8.18 15.57
CA SER A 141 -20.68 -7.88 16.34
C SER A 141 -21.98 -8.19 15.57
N GLU A 142 -21.99 -7.95 14.26
CA GLU A 142 -23.15 -8.16 13.40
C GLU A 142 -23.43 -9.66 13.19
N HIS A 143 -22.37 -10.47 13.12
CA HIS A 143 -22.42 -11.91 12.87
C HIS A 143 -22.16 -12.77 14.11
N GLU A 144 -22.34 -12.23 15.33
CA GLU A 144 -22.05 -12.95 16.60
C GLU A 144 -22.76 -14.31 16.70
N LYS A 145 -23.93 -14.46 16.08
CA LYS A 145 -24.77 -15.67 16.14
C LYS A 145 -24.73 -16.52 14.85
N ASP A 146 -23.90 -16.13 13.90
CA ASP A 146 -23.80 -16.78 12.61
C ASP A 146 -22.65 -17.80 12.65
N GLU A 147 -23.00 -19.09 12.75
CA GLU A 147 -22.01 -20.18 12.84
C GLU A 147 -21.19 -20.35 11.55
N ASP A 148 -21.71 -19.90 10.41
CA ASP A 148 -21.02 -19.96 9.11
C ASP A 148 -20.06 -18.78 8.91
N PHE A 149 -20.13 -17.74 9.76
CA PHE A 149 -19.26 -16.58 9.67
C PHE A 149 -17.85 -16.89 10.22
N PRO A 150 -16.76 -16.58 9.48
CA PRO A 150 -15.40 -16.95 9.88
C PRO A 150 -14.81 -16.00 10.94
N SER A 151 -15.42 -15.98 12.13
CA SER A 151 -15.04 -15.12 13.26
C SER A 151 -13.56 -15.24 13.67
N ASP A 152 -13.01 -16.46 13.64
CA ASP A 152 -11.61 -16.72 13.97
C ASP A 152 -10.65 -16.06 12.97
N ALA A 153 -11.00 -16.06 11.68
CA ALA A 153 -10.20 -15.44 10.64
C ALA A 153 -10.19 -13.91 10.79
N VAL A 154 -11.34 -13.31 11.11
CA VAL A 154 -11.46 -11.87 11.36
C VAL A 154 -10.67 -11.44 12.59
N THR A 155 -10.73 -12.23 13.67
CA THR A 155 -9.95 -11.98 14.89
C THR A 155 -8.45 -12.07 14.61
N THR A 156 -8.01 -13.13 13.93
CA THR A 156 -6.61 -13.30 13.52
C THR A 156 -6.12 -12.15 12.64
N LEU A 157 -6.98 -11.65 11.75
CA LEU A 157 -6.66 -10.51 10.90
C LEU A 157 -6.49 -9.24 11.75
N LEU A 158 -7.42 -8.95 12.66
CA LEU A 158 -7.34 -7.80 13.56
C LEU A 158 -6.06 -7.78 14.42
N GLU A 159 -5.54 -8.94 14.84
CA GLU A 159 -4.29 -9.03 15.61
C GLU A 159 -3.04 -8.74 14.78
N LYS A 160 -3.10 -8.94 13.46
CA LYS A 160 -1.97 -8.75 12.53
C LYS A 160 -1.93 -7.36 11.89
N LEU A 161 -3.03 -6.61 11.95
CA LEU A 161 -3.19 -5.26 11.39
C LEU A 161 -2.76 -4.19 12.37
#